data_AF-A0A7X3R6Q4-F1
#
_entry.id   AF-A0A7X3R6Q4-F1
#
_cell.length_a   1.000
_cell.length_b   1.000
_cell.length_c   1.000
_cell.angle_alpha   90.00
_cell.angle_beta   90.00
_cell.angle_gamma   90.00
#
_symmetry.space_group_name_H-M   'P 1'
#
loop_
_entity.id
_entity.type
_entity.pdbx_description
1 polymer ?
#
loop_
_entity_poly.entity_id
_entity_poly.type
_entity_poly.pdbx_seq_one_letter_code
_entity_poly.pdbx_strand_id
1 'polypeptide(L)'
;MVENLLRHEDGVTVSAEDVAAVAGSVAGGPSEREIAFRPARVLMQDLTGVPAVVDLAAMRDAIRKLGGAADRINPLQDVDLVIDHSVQV
;
A
#
# COMPACT_ATOMS: atom_id res chain seq x y z
N MET A 1 -6.12 12.81 3.00
CA MET A 1 -7.01 11.63 3.16
C MET A 1 -8.22 11.73 2.25
N VAL A 2 -9.07 12.77 2.35
CA VAL A 2 -10.22 12.97 1.43
C VAL A 2 -9.79 12.96 -0.04
N GLU A 3 -8.76 13.73 -0.40
CA GLU A 3 -8.21 13.76 -1.76
C GLU A 3 -7.77 12.36 -2.25
N ASN A 4 -7.16 11.57 -1.37
CA ASN A 4 -6.72 10.22 -1.70
C ASN A 4 -7.91 9.31 -2.03
N LEU A 5 -8.97 9.37 -1.24
CA LEU A 5 -10.20 8.63 -1.48
C LEU A 5 -10.86 9.10 -2.78
N LEU A 6 -11.00 10.41 -3.00
CA LEU A 6 -11.54 10.97 -4.24
C LEU A 6 -10.76 10.52 -5.48
N ARG A 7 -9.42 10.54 -5.42
CA ARG A 7 -8.57 10.14 -6.54
C ARG A 7 -8.72 8.66 -6.89
N HIS A 8 -9.08 7.82 -5.92
CA HIS A 8 -9.14 6.36 -6.09
C HIS A 8 -10.55 5.80 -5.85
N GLU A 9 -11.58 6.63 -6.00
CA GLU A 9 -12.98 6.23 -5.97
C GLU A 9 -13.23 5.36 -7.22
N ASP A 10 -13.55 4.10 -6.96
CA ASP A 10 -13.66 3.05 -7.98
C ASP A 10 -14.92 2.19 -7.76
N GLY A 11 -15.71 2.48 -6.73
CA GLY A 11 -16.88 1.71 -6.32
C GLY A 11 -16.58 0.31 -5.76
N VAL A 12 -15.31 -0.08 -5.65
CA VAL A 12 -14.88 -1.41 -5.20
C VAL A 12 -14.06 -1.32 -3.91
N THR A 13 -13.01 -0.51 -3.94
CA THR A 13 -12.08 -0.30 -2.83
C THR A 13 -12.40 1.01 -2.09
N VAL A 14 -12.89 2.02 -2.79
CA VAL A 14 -13.34 3.29 -2.22
C VAL A 14 -14.69 3.65 -2.80
N SER A 15 -15.68 3.84 -1.92
CA SER A 15 -17.02 4.28 -2.28
C SER A 15 -17.23 5.78 -2.04
N ALA A 16 -18.22 6.37 -2.74
CA ALA A 16 -18.66 7.74 -2.48
C ALA A 16 -19.09 7.98 -1.02
N GLU A 17 -19.59 6.95 -0.34
CA GLU A 17 -19.93 7.03 1.08
C GLU A 17 -18.69 7.17 1.97
N ASP A 18 -17.58 6.50 1.64
CA ASP A 18 -16.34 6.61 2.40
C ASP A 18 -15.76 8.02 2.26
N VAL A 19 -15.84 8.61 1.06
CA VAL A 19 -15.48 10.01 0.81
C VAL A 19 -16.33 10.96 1.66
N ALA A 20 -17.66 10.77 1.65
CA ALA A 20 -18.59 11.61 2.41
C ALA A 20 -18.36 11.48 3.93
N ALA A 21 -18.08 10.27 4.41
CA ALA A 21 -17.80 10.01 5.82
C ALA A 21 -16.53 10.73 6.29
N VAL A 22 -15.44 10.70 5.51
CA VAL A 22 -14.21 11.42 5.86
C VAL A 22 -14.40 12.93 5.70
N ALA A 23 -15.14 13.40 4.70
CA ALA A 23 -15.44 14.82 4.56
C ALA A 23 -16.26 15.35 5.76
N GLY A 24 -17.24 14.57 6.24
CA GLY A 24 -18.04 14.89 7.41
C GLY A 24 -17.24 14.85 8.72
N SER A 25 -16.25 13.96 8.85
CA SER A 25 -15.43 13.89 10.06
C SER A 25 -14.50 15.09 10.22
N VAL A 26 -14.03 15.68 9.10
CA VAL A 26 -13.28 16.95 9.11
C VAL A 26 -14.09 18.09 9.71
N ALA A 27 -15.44 18.04 9.65
CA ALA A 27 -16.31 19.03 10.26
C ALA A 27 -16.52 18.85 11.78
N GLY A 28 -15.83 17.89 12.42
CA GLY A 28 -15.77 17.75 13.89
C GLY A 28 -16.50 16.54 14.47
N GLY A 29 -17.07 15.67 13.64
CA GLY A 29 -17.65 14.40 14.08
C GLY A 29 -16.62 13.26 14.07
N PRO A 30 -16.41 12.51 15.16
CA PRO A 30 -15.62 11.28 15.08
C PRO A 30 -16.29 10.29 14.12
N SER A 31 -15.49 9.64 13.27
CA SER A 31 -15.95 8.58 12.38
C SER A 31 -15.24 7.29 12.75
N GLU A 32 -16.00 6.24 13.04
CA GLU A 32 -15.48 4.88 13.26
C GLU A 32 -15.36 4.09 11.95
N ARG A 33 -15.63 4.73 10.80
CA ARG A 33 -15.62 4.07 9.51
C ARG A 33 -14.18 3.81 9.07
N GLU A 34 -13.87 2.56 8.78
CA GLU A 34 -12.60 2.16 8.17
C GLU A 34 -12.50 2.71 6.75
N ILE A 35 -11.28 3.04 6.32
CA ILE A 35 -11.03 3.64 5.01
C ILE A 35 -9.84 2.97 4.31
N ALA A 36 -9.94 2.86 2.99
CA ALA A 36 -8.83 2.40 2.17
C ALA A 36 -7.89 3.57 1.83
N PHE A 37 -6.78 3.67 2.55
CA PHE A 37 -5.76 4.68 2.29
C PHE A 37 -4.66 4.11 1.38
N ARG A 38 -4.38 4.80 0.27
CA ARG A 38 -3.35 4.43 -0.71
C ARG A 38 -2.21 5.45 -0.68
N PRO A 39 -1.10 5.22 0.06
CA PRO A 39 0.01 6.16 0.10
C PRO A 39 0.64 6.31 -1.29
N ALA A 40 1.16 7.50 -1.59
CA ALA A 40 1.76 7.80 -2.89
C ALA A 40 3.09 7.05 -3.15
N ARG A 41 3.81 6.70 -2.08
CA ARG A 41 5.04 5.91 -2.14
C ARG A 41 5.27 5.17 -0.83
N VAL A 42 6.14 4.16 -0.86
CA VAL A 42 6.58 3.42 0.31
C VAL A 42 8.07 3.70 0.54
N LEU A 43 8.43 4.06 1.77
CA LEU A 43 9.82 4.14 2.21
C LEU A 43 10.11 2.94 3.11
N MET A 44 11.16 2.19 2.79
CA MET A 44 11.56 1.00 3.52
C MET A 44 12.98 1.16 4.07
N GLN A 45 13.23 0.68 5.28
CA GLN A 45 14.59 0.47 5.79
C GLN A 45 15.05 -0.96 5.49
N ASP A 46 16.35 -1.20 5.45
CA ASP A 46 16.96 -2.51 5.16
C ASP A 46 16.38 -3.70 5.95
N LEU A 47 16.19 -3.57 7.26
CA LEU A 47 15.67 -4.63 8.14
C LEU A 47 14.29 -5.14 7.72
N THR A 48 13.44 -4.28 7.15
CA THR A 48 12.10 -4.65 6.66
C THR A 48 12.05 -4.78 5.13
N GLY A 49 12.94 -4.09 4.44
CA GLY A 49 13.08 -4.11 2.99
C GLY A 49 13.57 -5.44 2.46
N VAL A 50 14.58 -6.04 3.09
CA VAL A 50 15.12 -7.33 2.67
C VAL A 50 14.06 -8.44 2.79
N PRO A 51 13.37 -8.64 3.92
CA PRO A 51 12.26 -9.59 4.01
C PRO A 51 11.17 -9.35 2.96
N ALA A 52 10.77 -8.10 2.71
CA ALA A 52 9.74 -7.82 1.72
C ALA A 52 10.15 -8.19 0.28
N VAL A 53 11.43 -8.00 -0.08
CA VAL A 53 11.95 -8.44 -1.38
C VAL A 53 11.97 -9.97 -1.47
N VAL A 54 12.31 -10.66 -0.38
CA VAL A 54 12.21 -12.13 -0.30
C VAL A 54 10.76 -12.59 -0.48
N ASP A 55 9.80 -11.90 0.13
CA ASP A 55 8.36 -12.20 -0.05
C ASP A 55 7.92 -12.00 -1.50
N LEU A 56 8.35 -10.92 -2.17
CA LEU A 56 8.09 -10.72 -3.60
C LEU A 56 8.65 -11.87 -4.44
N ALA A 57 9.86 -12.35 -4.13
CA ALA A 57 10.44 -13.50 -4.81
C ALA A 57 9.63 -14.78 -4.57
N ALA A 58 9.23 -15.05 -3.33
CA ALA A 58 8.39 -16.20 -2.98
C ALA A 58 7.03 -16.16 -3.69
N MET A 59 6.37 -14.99 -3.74
CA MET A 59 5.12 -14.80 -4.47
C MET A 59 5.28 -15.01 -5.98
N ARG A 60 6.41 -14.58 -6.57
CA ARG A 60 6.73 -14.84 -7.99
C ARG A 60 6.90 -16.32 -8.28
N ASP A 61 7.51 -17.07 -7.38
CA ASP A 61 7.63 -18.52 -7.55
C ASP A 61 6.30 -19.24 -7.36
N ALA A 62 5.48 -18.78 -6.42
CA ALA A 62 4.13 -19.30 -6.21
C ALA A 62 3.23 -19.08 -7.43
N ILE A 63 3.20 -17.87 -8.00
CA ILE A 63 2.34 -17.59 -9.16
C ILE A 63 2.76 -18.39 -10.41
N ARG A 64 4.07 -18.62 -10.61
CA ARG A 64 4.57 -19.50 -11.69
C ARG A 64 4.09 -20.94 -11.53
N LYS A 65 4.13 -21.49 -10.30
CA LYS A 65 3.62 -22.84 -10.00
C LYS A 65 2.13 -22.97 -10.28
N LEU A 66 1.37 -21.88 -10.14
CA LEU A 66 -0.05 -21.80 -10.45
C LEU A 66 -0.34 -21.47 -11.93
N GLY A 67 0.69 -21.40 -12.80
CA GLY A 67 0.55 -21.12 -14.23
C GLY A 67 0.33 -19.64 -14.57
N GLY A 68 0.50 -18.74 -13.61
CA GLY A 68 0.40 -17.29 -13.83
C GLY A 68 1.74 -16.65 -14.18
N ALA A 69 1.68 -15.41 -14.66
CA ALA A 69 2.86 -14.64 -15.04
C ALA A 69 3.49 -13.93 -13.82
N ALA A 70 4.80 -14.11 -13.63
CA ALA A 70 5.52 -13.59 -12.46
C ALA A 70 5.66 -12.06 -12.44
N ASP A 71 5.62 -11.42 -13.61
CA ASP A 71 5.63 -9.97 -13.80
C ASP A 71 4.40 -9.28 -13.19
N ARG A 72 3.32 -10.02 -12.90
CA ARG A 72 2.18 -9.50 -12.14
C ARG A 72 2.51 -9.22 -10.67
N ILE A 73 3.62 -9.77 -10.16
CA ILE A 73 4.09 -9.53 -8.79
C ILE A 73 5.19 -8.47 -8.85
N ASN A 74 4.74 -7.21 -8.77
CA ASN A 74 5.58 -6.02 -8.73
C ASN A 74 4.96 -4.97 -7.80
N PRO A 75 5.76 -4.11 -7.15
CA PRO A 75 5.25 -2.95 -6.45
C PRO A 75 4.40 -2.07 -7.38
N LEU A 76 3.21 -1.66 -6.92
CA LEU A 76 2.30 -0.79 -7.66
C LEU A 76 2.49 0.70 -7.34
N GLN A 77 3.16 1.01 -6.24
CA GLN A 77 3.56 2.36 -5.85
C GLN A 77 5.09 2.42 -5.84
N ASP A 78 5.64 3.61 -5.99
CA ASP A 78 7.08 3.81 -5.92
C ASP A 78 7.60 3.37 -4.54
N VAL A 79 8.74 2.67 -4.55
CA VAL A 79 9.37 2.15 -3.34
C VAL A 79 10.81 2.63 -3.28
N ASP A 80 11.14 3.35 -2.21
CA ASP A 80 12.49 3.76 -1.89
C ASP A 80 13.02 2.84 -0.76
N LEU A 81 14.14 2.14 -1.00
CA LEU A 81 14.81 1.32 0.01
C LEU A 81 16.08 2.04 0.50
N VAL A 82 16.12 2.32 1.79
CA VAL A 82 17.26 2.94 2.48
C VAL A 82 18.03 1.86 3.24
N ILE A 83 19.34 1.80 3.02
CA ILE A 83 20.26 0.92 3.74
C ILE A 83 21.07 1.80 4.70
N ASP A 84 20.74 1.71 5.98
CA ASP A 84 21.31 2.56 7.02
C ASP A 84 21.82 1.77 8.24
N HIS A 85 21.42 0.52 8.44
CA HIS A 85 21.85 -0.33 9.58
C HIS A 85 23.01 -1.27 9.24
N SER A 86 23.68 -1.06 8.10
CA SER A 86 24.75 -1.94 7.62
C SER A 86 26.09 -1.80 8.35
N VAL A 87 26.24 -0.85 9.28
CA VAL A 87 27.45 -0.67 10.08
C VAL A 87 27.06 -0.56 11.55
N GLN A 88 27.33 -1.62 12.32
CA GLN A 88 27.31 -1.57 13.78
C GLN A 88 28.69 -1.10 14.27
N VAL A 89 28.72 -0.13 15.18
CA VAL A 89 29.94 0.39 15.82
C VAL A 89 30.22 -0.37 17.11
#